data_AF-A0A2E8GYI1-F1
#
_entry.id   AF-A0A2E8GYI1-F1
#
_cell.length_a   1.000
_cell.length_b   1.000
_cell.length_c   1.000
_cell.angle_alpha   90.00
_cell.angle_beta   90.00
_cell.angle_gamma   90.00
#
_symmetry.space_group_name_H-M   'P 1'
#
loop_
_entity.id
_entity.type
_entity.pdbx_description
1 polymer ?
#
loop_
_entity_poly.entity_id
_entity_poly.type
_entity_poly.pdbx_seq_one_letter_code
_entity_poly.pdbx_strand_id
1 'polypeptide(L)'
;MNTLLNIIFIFVLIIPLYAQNNAPEITGQEELSTPEDTPLTITFSDLSVEDVDNTYPDDFTLTVLEGDNYTIEGGSGGENSDTNPFEDLVTPNPSSGTFFGQATIDGTSAGEGDWSAAFDEDGNIAGAAVIMINAGTAYINMPIYGDDTTTPDVDEGMNA
;
A
#
# COMPACT_ATOMS: atom_id res chain seq x y z
N MET A 1 53.26 48.43 4.47
CA MET A 1 53.42 47.17 5.22
C MET A 1 52.03 46.57 5.27
N ASN A 2 51.70 45.69 4.32
CA ASN A 2 50.32 45.25 4.12
C ASN A 2 50.17 43.89 4.78
N THR A 3 49.41 43.84 5.86
CA THR A 3 49.06 42.61 6.56
C THR A 3 47.99 41.90 5.73
N LEU A 4 48.29 40.72 5.21
CA LEU A 4 47.30 39.88 4.54
C LEU A 4 46.34 39.32 5.60
N LEU A 5 45.05 39.58 5.42
CA LEU A 5 43.99 38.97 6.22
C LEU A 5 43.76 37.54 5.70
N ASN A 6 44.21 36.53 6.44
CA ASN A 6 43.88 35.14 6.15
C ASN A 6 42.44 34.88 6.61
N ILE A 7 41.50 34.84 5.67
CA ILE A 7 40.14 34.38 5.92
C ILE A 7 40.15 32.85 5.82
N ILE A 8 39.91 32.17 6.93
CA ILE A 8 39.68 30.72 6.96
C ILE A 8 38.20 30.49 6.64
N PHE A 9 37.90 29.87 5.50
CA PHE A 9 36.56 29.38 5.21
C PHE A 9 36.37 28.01 5.87
N ILE A 10 35.51 27.94 6.88
CA ILE A 10 35.08 26.66 7.48
C ILE A 10 33.92 26.15 6.63
N PHE A 11 34.13 25.06 5.90
CA PHE A 11 33.08 24.38 5.14
C PHE A 11 32.47 23.28 6.01
N VAL A 12 31.24 23.50 6.48
CA VAL A 12 30.48 22.47 7.20
C VAL A 12 29.77 21.62 6.14
N LEU A 13 30.26 20.40 5.92
CA LEU A 13 29.62 19.42 5.05
C LEU A 13 28.58 18.64 5.87
N ILE A 14 27.30 18.90 5.61
CA ILE A 14 26.20 18.09 6.14
C ILE A 14 25.90 17.03 5.08
N ILE A 15 26.22 15.78 5.35
CA ILE A 15 25.84 14.64 4.50
C ILE A 15 24.50 14.13 5.03
N PRO A 16 23.38 14.25 4.30
CA PRO A 16 22.16 13.55 4.67
C PRO A 16 22.43 12.05 4.53
N LEU A 17 22.37 11.33 5.65
CA LEU A 17 22.41 9.87 5.64
C LEU A 17 21.04 9.40 5.18
N TYR A 18 20.91 9.03 3.90
CA TYR A 18 19.76 8.26 3.46
C TYR A 18 19.91 6.87 4.06
N ALA A 19 18.93 6.41 4.85
CA ALA A 19 18.89 5.04 5.31
C ALA A 19 18.87 4.13 4.06
N GLN A 20 19.81 3.20 3.98
CA GLN A 20 19.83 2.23 2.89
C GLN A 20 18.83 1.14 3.26
N ASN A 21 17.87 0.85 2.39
CA ASN A 21 16.95 -0.26 2.59
C ASN A 21 17.73 -1.59 2.66
N ASN A 22 17.69 -2.22 3.82
CA ASN A 22 18.15 -3.56 4.13
C ASN A 22 17.10 -4.57 3.63
N ALA A 23 17.56 -5.79 3.38
CA ALA A 23 16.67 -6.87 2.99
C ALA A 23 16.21 -7.62 4.24
N PRO A 24 14.96 -8.11 4.26
CA PRO A 24 14.46 -8.83 5.41
C PRO A 24 15.09 -10.21 5.54
N GLU A 25 15.24 -10.68 6.78
CA GLU A 25 15.80 -11.97 7.12
C GLU A 25 14.78 -12.84 7.87
N ILE A 26 14.47 -14.02 7.33
CA ILE A 26 13.66 -15.03 8.05
C ILE A 26 14.58 -15.74 9.04
N THR A 27 14.35 -15.51 10.33
CA THR A 27 15.16 -16.07 11.43
C THR A 27 14.58 -17.37 11.99
N GLY A 28 13.34 -17.70 11.66
CA GLY A 28 12.68 -18.93 12.10
C GLY A 28 11.35 -19.21 11.43
N GLN A 29 10.83 -20.41 11.67
CA GLN A 29 9.51 -20.86 11.23
C GLN A 29 8.92 -21.86 12.22
N GLU A 30 7.58 -21.94 12.26
CA GLU A 30 6.88 -22.99 12.99
C GLU A 30 6.85 -24.31 12.20
N GLU A 31 6.66 -25.42 12.91
CA GLU A 31 6.45 -26.72 12.28
C GLU A 31 4.99 -26.85 11.85
N LEU A 32 4.75 -26.93 10.54
CA LEU A 32 3.42 -27.04 9.97
C LEU A 32 3.18 -28.45 9.40
N SER A 33 1.98 -28.98 9.63
CA SER A 33 1.55 -30.23 9.03
C SER A 33 0.04 -30.23 8.82
N THR A 34 -0.39 -30.96 7.79
CA THR A 34 -1.81 -31.17 7.48
C THR A 34 -1.97 -32.61 6.99
N PRO A 35 -3.12 -33.28 7.22
CA PRO A 35 -3.45 -34.51 6.53
C PRO A 35 -3.45 -34.32 5.00
N GLU A 36 -3.33 -35.42 4.26
CA GLU A 36 -3.51 -35.38 2.80
C GLU A 36 -4.88 -34.79 2.42
N ASP A 37 -4.93 -34.14 1.25
CA ASP A 37 -6.12 -33.50 0.69
C ASP A 37 -6.81 -32.48 1.63
N THR A 38 -6.09 -31.95 2.62
CA THR A 38 -6.60 -30.95 3.57
C THR A 38 -5.82 -29.65 3.40
N PRO A 39 -6.47 -28.53 3.05
CA PRO A 39 -5.80 -27.23 2.90
C PRO A 39 -5.05 -26.82 4.18
N LEU A 40 -3.86 -26.24 4.00
CA LEU A 40 -3.05 -25.65 5.06
C LEU A 40 -2.93 -24.15 4.80
N THR A 41 -3.44 -23.35 5.72
CA THR A 41 -3.27 -21.89 5.69
C THR A 41 -1.89 -21.53 6.21
N ILE A 42 -1.15 -20.70 5.49
CA ILE A 42 0.12 -20.10 5.93
C ILE A 42 -0.15 -18.64 6.30
N THR A 43 0.34 -18.22 7.46
CA THR A 43 0.13 -16.90 8.03
C THR A 43 1.47 -16.28 8.45
N PHE A 44 1.49 -14.98 8.72
CA PHE A 44 2.68 -14.32 9.28
C PHE A 44 3.10 -14.88 10.65
N SER A 45 2.20 -15.50 11.41
CA SER A 45 2.57 -16.11 12.70
C SER A 45 3.43 -17.36 12.54
N ASP A 46 3.46 -17.97 11.35
CA ASP A 46 4.23 -19.17 11.08
C ASP A 46 5.71 -18.89 10.79
N LEU A 47 6.09 -17.61 10.66
CA LEU A 47 7.45 -17.15 10.36
C LEU A 47 7.91 -16.12 11.39
N SER A 48 9.20 -16.17 11.74
CA SER A 48 9.89 -15.09 12.43
C SER A 48 10.75 -14.35 11.41
N VAL A 49 10.51 -13.05 11.22
CA VAL A 49 11.27 -12.21 10.28
C VAL A 49 11.81 -11.00 11.01
N GLU A 50 13.09 -10.70 10.81
CA GLU A 50 13.73 -9.49 11.27
C GLU A 50 14.13 -8.62 10.08
N ASP A 51 13.84 -7.33 10.18
CA ASP A 51 14.33 -6.30 9.28
C ASP A 51 14.63 -5.05 10.11
N VAL A 52 15.67 -4.31 9.75
CA VAL A 52 16.12 -3.13 10.51
C VAL A 52 15.36 -1.86 10.12
N ASP A 53 14.73 -1.85 8.95
CA ASP A 53 14.00 -0.72 8.39
C ASP A 53 12.47 -0.86 8.54
N ASN A 54 11.96 -2.08 8.69
CA ASN A 54 10.52 -2.39 8.70
C ASN A 54 10.05 -3.11 9.97
N THR A 55 8.78 -2.92 10.32
CA THR A 55 8.13 -3.62 11.44
C THR A 55 7.35 -4.82 10.96
N TYR A 56 7.74 -6.02 11.40
CA TYR A 56 7.01 -7.26 11.13
C TYR A 56 5.82 -7.42 12.09
N PRO A 57 4.63 -7.83 11.62
CA PRO A 57 4.29 -8.22 10.25
C PRO A 57 3.72 -7.08 9.39
N ASP A 58 3.39 -5.93 9.98
CA ASP A 58 2.55 -4.90 9.36
C ASP A 58 3.12 -4.32 8.05
N ASP A 59 4.44 -4.21 7.93
CA ASP A 59 5.12 -3.66 6.75
C ASP A 59 5.50 -4.73 5.70
N PHE A 60 5.00 -5.97 5.84
CA PHE A 60 5.43 -7.10 5.03
C PHE A 60 4.32 -7.66 4.14
N THR A 61 4.75 -8.31 3.06
CA THR A 61 3.87 -9.13 2.22
C THR A 61 4.30 -10.59 2.32
N LEU A 62 3.32 -11.49 2.44
CA LEU A 62 3.55 -12.94 2.41
C LEU A 62 3.17 -13.47 1.03
N THR A 63 4.13 -14.09 0.35
CA THR A 63 3.92 -14.75 -0.94
C THR A 63 4.38 -16.20 -0.84
N VAL A 64 3.49 -17.12 -1.15
CA VAL A 64 3.81 -18.53 -1.32
C VAL A 64 3.97 -18.79 -2.81
N LEU A 65 5.01 -19.53 -3.19
CA LEU A 65 5.25 -19.93 -4.58
C LEU A 65 4.69 -21.34 -4.81
N GLU A 66 4.24 -21.66 -6.02
CA GLU A 66 3.78 -23.02 -6.32
C GLU A 66 4.95 -24.03 -6.26
N GLY A 67 4.62 -25.30 -5.97
CA GLY A 67 5.60 -26.38 -5.93
C GLY A 67 5.00 -27.73 -6.32
N ASP A 68 5.84 -28.73 -6.52
CA ASP A 68 5.41 -30.03 -7.06
C ASP A 68 4.43 -30.82 -6.15
N ASN A 69 4.34 -30.47 -4.86
CA ASN A 69 3.60 -31.23 -3.85
C ASN A 69 2.39 -30.49 -3.26
N TYR A 70 2.10 -29.28 -3.73
CA TYR A 70 0.96 -28.48 -3.26
C TYR A 70 0.51 -27.50 -4.34
N THR A 71 -0.76 -27.12 -4.27
CA THR A 71 -1.34 -26.05 -5.09
C THR A 71 -1.76 -24.92 -4.17
N ILE A 72 -1.66 -23.68 -4.63
CA ILE A 72 -2.09 -22.52 -3.86
C ILE A 72 -3.55 -22.24 -4.22
N GLU A 73 -4.43 -22.38 -3.24
CA GLU A 73 -5.80 -21.87 -3.37
C GLU A 73 -5.82 -20.42 -2.88
N GLY A 74 -6.31 -19.51 -3.73
CA GLY A 74 -6.39 -18.07 -3.42
C GLY A 74 -5.32 -17.19 -4.09
N GLY A 75 -4.26 -17.76 -4.68
CA GLY A 75 -3.25 -17.01 -5.41
C GLY A 75 -2.40 -16.05 -4.56
N SER A 76 -1.24 -15.66 -5.08
CA SER A 76 -0.35 -14.69 -4.43
C SER A 76 -0.99 -13.31 -4.35
N GLY A 77 -1.64 -13.00 -3.25
CA GLY A 77 -2.08 -11.66 -2.86
C GLY A 77 -2.11 -11.64 -1.34
N GLY A 78 -1.30 -10.78 -0.73
CA GLY A 78 -1.37 -10.51 0.71
C GLY A 78 -2.82 -10.25 1.09
N GLU A 79 -3.20 -10.63 2.31
CA GLU A 79 -4.58 -10.64 2.77
C GLU A 79 -5.37 -9.45 2.21
N ASN A 80 -6.16 -9.71 1.16
CA ASN A 80 -7.17 -8.77 0.72
C ASN A 80 -8.22 -8.83 1.80
N SER A 81 -8.07 -7.94 2.79
CA SER A 81 -9.04 -7.82 3.84
C SER A 81 -10.38 -7.54 3.16
N ASP A 82 -11.34 -8.44 3.36
CA ASP A 82 -12.75 -8.22 2.97
C ASP A 82 -13.32 -6.95 3.63
N THR A 83 -12.62 -6.38 4.62
CA THR A 83 -12.98 -5.11 5.25
C THR A 83 -12.52 -3.94 4.39
N ASN A 84 -13.46 -3.06 4.05
CA ASN A 84 -13.18 -1.81 3.38
C ASN A 84 -12.22 -0.93 4.22
N PRO A 85 -10.98 -0.69 3.77
CA PRO A 85 -10.01 0.13 4.50
C PRO A 85 -10.37 1.63 4.51
N PHE A 86 -11.35 2.03 3.69
CA PHE A 86 -11.85 3.40 3.56
C PHE A 86 -13.27 3.58 4.09
N GLU A 87 -13.75 2.63 4.92
CA GLU A 87 -15.06 2.76 5.57
C GLU A 87 -15.13 4.06 6.39
N ASP A 88 -16.22 4.80 6.23
CA ASP A 88 -16.49 6.09 6.88
C ASP A 88 -15.46 7.22 6.64
N LEU A 89 -14.53 7.04 5.70
CA LEU A 89 -13.53 8.07 5.34
C LEU A 89 -13.95 8.94 4.14
N VAL A 90 -15.03 8.59 3.46
CA VAL A 90 -15.53 9.30 2.27
C VAL A 90 -16.85 9.98 2.61
N THR A 91 -16.99 11.25 2.21
CA THR A 91 -18.23 12.03 2.44
C THR A 91 -18.96 12.31 1.12
N PRO A 92 -20.01 11.52 0.77
CA PRO A 92 -20.73 11.71 -0.47
C PRO A 92 -21.49 13.02 -0.56
N ASN A 93 -21.37 13.72 -1.69
CA ASN A 93 -22.16 14.91 -1.99
C ASN A 93 -22.46 15.07 -3.51
N PRO A 94 -23.37 15.96 -3.91
CA PRO A 94 -23.74 16.13 -5.33
C PRO A 94 -22.64 16.72 -6.22
N SER A 95 -21.64 17.38 -5.65
CA SER A 95 -20.41 17.77 -6.35
C SER A 95 -19.57 16.52 -6.53
N SER A 96 -19.74 15.81 -7.64
CA SER A 96 -19.00 14.58 -7.89
C SER A 96 -18.83 14.25 -9.37
N GLY A 97 -17.85 13.40 -9.64
CA GLY A 97 -17.63 12.74 -10.91
C GLY A 97 -17.36 11.25 -10.72
N THR A 98 -17.33 10.49 -11.82
CA THR A 98 -16.94 9.07 -11.80
C THR A 98 -15.69 8.86 -12.64
N PHE A 99 -14.69 8.25 -12.03
CA PHE A 99 -13.49 7.80 -12.72
C PHE A 99 -13.65 6.34 -13.17
N PHE A 100 -13.49 6.13 -14.48
CA PHE A 100 -13.41 4.79 -15.08
C PHE A 100 -11.99 4.52 -15.55
N GLY A 101 -11.42 3.39 -15.14
CA GLY A 101 -10.03 3.04 -15.46
C GLY A 101 -9.79 1.55 -15.44
N GLN A 102 -8.58 1.16 -15.84
CA GLN A 102 -8.04 -0.17 -15.60
C GLN A 102 -6.90 -0.05 -14.58
N ALA A 103 -6.75 -1.05 -13.71
CA ALA A 103 -5.72 -1.07 -12.69
C ALA A 103 -4.71 -2.17 -12.95
N THR A 104 -3.43 -1.82 -12.96
CA THR A 104 -2.33 -2.78 -13.09
C THR A 104 -1.23 -2.44 -12.10
N ILE A 105 -0.64 -3.46 -11.47
CA ILE A 105 0.56 -3.37 -10.63
C ILE A 105 1.71 -3.99 -11.44
N ASP A 106 2.73 -3.19 -11.74
CA ASP A 106 3.89 -3.59 -12.57
C ASP A 106 3.52 -4.25 -13.90
N GLY A 107 2.43 -3.77 -14.52
CA GLY A 107 1.92 -4.28 -15.79
C GLY A 107 1.08 -5.55 -15.69
N THR A 108 0.90 -6.10 -14.49
CA THR A 108 -0.03 -7.20 -14.19
C THR A 108 -1.35 -6.63 -13.70
N SER A 109 -2.49 -7.18 -14.14
CA SER A 109 -3.81 -6.73 -13.67
C SER A 109 -3.89 -6.81 -12.13
N ALA A 110 -4.48 -5.80 -11.50
CA ALA A 110 -4.80 -5.82 -10.07
C ALA A 110 -5.75 -6.98 -9.73
N GLY A 111 -5.75 -7.38 -8.46
CA GLY A 111 -6.49 -8.53 -7.93
C GLY A 111 -7.92 -8.19 -7.50
N GLU A 112 -8.73 -9.24 -7.28
CA GLU A 112 -10.04 -9.11 -6.64
C GLU A 112 -9.84 -8.84 -5.14
N GLY A 113 -10.52 -7.82 -4.61
CA GLY A 113 -10.37 -7.38 -3.21
C GLY A 113 -9.45 -6.17 -3.03
N ASP A 114 -8.71 -5.79 -4.08
CA ASP A 114 -7.91 -4.57 -4.08
C ASP A 114 -8.83 -3.33 -4.04
N TRP A 115 -8.37 -2.25 -3.41
CA TRP A 115 -9.10 -0.99 -3.33
C TRP A 115 -8.40 0.13 -4.09
N SER A 116 -9.19 1.02 -4.65
CA SER A 116 -8.75 2.29 -5.22
C SER A 116 -9.28 3.44 -4.37
N ALA A 117 -8.46 4.49 -4.21
CA ALA A 117 -8.85 5.72 -3.52
C ALA A 117 -8.29 6.95 -4.26
N ALA A 118 -9.03 8.05 -4.17
CA ALA A 118 -8.63 9.36 -4.62
C ALA A 118 -8.38 10.25 -3.39
N PHE A 119 -7.22 10.89 -3.37
CA PHE A 119 -6.81 11.83 -2.34
C PHE A 119 -6.68 13.22 -2.95
N ASP A 120 -7.03 14.25 -2.19
CA ASP A 120 -6.73 15.64 -2.54
C ASP A 120 -5.28 16.02 -2.18
N GLU A 121 -4.95 17.31 -2.22
CA GLU A 121 -3.61 17.81 -1.90
C GLU A 121 -3.26 17.78 -0.40
N ASP A 122 -4.28 17.77 0.47
CA ASP A 122 -4.12 17.79 1.93
C ASP A 122 -4.20 16.37 2.55
N GLY A 123 -4.54 15.36 1.74
CA GLY A 123 -4.59 13.94 2.10
C GLY A 123 -5.98 13.43 2.49
N ASN A 124 -7.04 14.21 2.28
CA ASN A 124 -8.42 13.80 2.50
C ASN A 124 -8.89 12.84 1.39
N ILE A 125 -9.77 11.91 1.75
CA ILE A 125 -10.24 10.87 0.83
C ILE A 125 -11.49 11.34 0.09
N ALA A 126 -11.27 11.87 -1.11
CA ALA A 126 -12.33 12.35 -1.99
C ALA A 126 -13.17 11.23 -2.62
N GLY A 127 -12.69 9.99 -2.60
CA GLY A 127 -13.43 8.84 -3.12
C GLY A 127 -12.69 7.53 -2.91
N ALA A 128 -13.43 6.43 -2.77
CA ALA A 128 -12.86 5.09 -2.69
C ALA A 128 -13.81 4.06 -3.30
N ALA A 129 -13.26 3.05 -3.94
CA ALA A 129 -14.02 1.94 -4.53
C ALA A 129 -13.18 0.68 -4.63
N VAL A 130 -13.83 -0.46 -4.43
CA VAL A 130 -13.24 -1.78 -4.70
C VAL A 130 -12.97 -1.95 -6.20
N ILE A 131 -11.85 -2.59 -6.53
CA ILE A 131 -11.52 -2.97 -7.90
C ILE A 131 -12.41 -4.12 -8.34
N MET A 132 -12.99 -3.99 -9.54
CA MET A 132 -13.85 -5.02 -10.11
C MET A 132 -13.08 -5.82 -11.17
N ILE A 133 -13.10 -7.14 -11.05
CA ILE A 133 -12.52 -8.03 -12.06
C ILE A 133 -13.59 -8.46 -13.05
N ASN A 134 -13.34 -8.25 -14.35
CA ASN A 134 -14.19 -8.79 -15.41
C ASN A 134 -13.33 -9.44 -16.49
N ALA A 135 -13.56 -10.74 -16.73
CA ALA A 135 -12.81 -11.55 -17.69
C ALA A 135 -11.28 -11.47 -17.51
N GLY A 136 -10.80 -11.37 -16.26
CA GLY A 136 -9.37 -11.27 -15.93
C GLY A 136 -8.77 -9.88 -16.10
N THR A 137 -9.59 -8.84 -16.34
CA THR A 137 -9.16 -7.43 -16.37
C THR A 137 -9.73 -6.70 -15.16
N ALA A 138 -8.87 -5.97 -14.44
CA ALA A 138 -9.25 -5.10 -13.34
C ALA A 138 -9.77 -3.74 -13.84
N TYR A 139 -10.94 -3.37 -13.37
CA TYR A 139 -11.62 -2.13 -13.68
C TYR A 139 -11.87 -1.30 -12.41
N ILE A 140 -11.63 0.00 -12.53
CA ILE A 140 -12.00 1.01 -11.55
C ILE A 140 -13.31 1.65 -12.02
N ASN A 141 -14.28 1.74 -11.11
CA ASN A 141 -15.48 2.54 -11.25
C ASN A 141 -15.68 3.30 -9.94
N MET A 142 -15.02 4.46 -9.82
CA MET A 142 -14.89 5.16 -8.55
C MET A 142 -15.62 6.50 -8.60
N PRO A 143 -16.62 6.74 -7.73
CA PRO A 143 -17.11 8.09 -7.49
C PRO A 143 -16.02 8.89 -6.77
N ILE A 144 -15.80 10.12 -7.23
CA ILE A 144 -14.92 11.11 -6.61
C ILE A 144 -15.77 12.34 -6.32
N TYR A 145 -15.85 12.72 -5.06
CA TYR A 145 -16.58 13.88 -4.57
C TYR A 145 -15.65 15.09 -4.57
N GLY A 146 -16.18 16.25 -4.93
CA GLY A 146 -15.54 17.56 -4.75
C GLY A 146 -16.07 18.23 -3.50
N ASP A 147 -15.49 19.37 -3.13
CA ASP A 147 -15.91 20.06 -1.91
C ASP A 147 -17.35 20.57 -1.96
N ASP A 148 -18.02 20.44 -0.82
CA ASP A 148 -19.33 21.05 -0.61
C ASP A 148 -19.14 22.50 -0.14
N THR A 149 -19.49 23.44 -1.02
CA THR A 149 -19.43 24.88 -0.72
C THR A 149 -20.29 25.33 0.47
N THR A 150 -21.16 24.46 1.01
CA THR A 150 -21.98 24.74 2.19
C THR A 150 -21.29 24.39 3.52
N THR A 151 -20.16 23.69 3.47
CA THR A 151 -19.35 23.25 4.61
C THR A 151 -17.89 23.71 4.49
N PRO A 152 -17.62 25.03 4.35
CA PRO A 152 -16.30 25.56 3.99
C PRO A 152 -15.19 25.33 5.04
N ASP A 153 -15.55 24.87 6.24
CA ASP A 153 -14.60 24.57 7.33
C ASP A 153 -14.29 23.06 7.41
N VAL A 154 -14.85 22.25 6.52
CA VAL A 154 -14.69 20.80 6.45
C VAL A 154 -14.19 20.46 5.05
N ASP A 155 -13.18 19.60 4.99
CA ASP A 155 -12.68 19.06 3.74
C ASP A 155 -13.33 17.70 3.48
N GLU A 156 -14.08 17.61 2.38
CA GLU A 156 -14.93 16.46 2.06
C GLU A 156 -14.61 15.84 0.70
N GLY A 157 -13.70 16.43 -0.07
CA GLY A 157 -13.59 16.12 -1.47
C GLY A 157 -12.34 16.65 -2.14
N MET A 158 -12.34 16.57 -3.47
CA MET A 158 -11.28 17.11 -4.28
C MET A 158 -11.38 18.64 -4.29
N ASN A 159 -10.48 19.29 -3.56
CA ASN A 159 -10.22 20.73 -3.67
C ASN A 159 -9.93 21.13 -5.14
N ALA A 160 -10.38 22.32 -5.54
CA ALA A 160 -10.18 22.88 -6.88
C ALA A 160 -9.19 24.05 -6.89
#